data_AF-A0A519M3D1-F1
#
_entry.id   AF-A0A519M3D1-F1
#
_cell.length_a   1.000
_cell.length_b   1.000
_cell.length_c   1.000
_cell.angle_alpha   90.00
_cell.angle_beta   90.00
_cell.angle_gamma   90.00
#
_symmetry.space_group_name_H-M   'P 1'
#
loop_
_entity.id
_entity.type
_entity.pdbx_description
1 polymer ?
#
loop_
_entity_poly.entity_id
_entity_poly.type
_entity_poly.pdbx_seq_one_letter_code
_entity_poly.pdbx_strand_id
1 'polypeptide(L)'
;MNLIEQSEDFVSNLLKDKLSNLYSYHNINHTFNVVDAVKKLCKKENVEGVEKEMLLVAAWFHDTGYLNGVEDHENESTKIAAKFLREKGQSEEFIAEVSKLILATSKMYVPKTHLEKIIKDADYVHITSLEYESTCELLRFELKNTMNLSFDSLDWSKENLNFLMNKHQFYTDYALKKWQPLKEKTIALVQKRVNKQELKKVKDLEAEEKKKDKVEKPDRGVDTLFRVTLGNHTRLSGIADSKANILLSVNAIIISIALSSIIPKLDSPKNAHLVIPTFIMLMSSVITIIFAILSTRPKVTSGFFTRGDVEAKKVNLMFFGNFYKMPLEDYDWAMNEMMKDRDYLYSTMIKDLYYLGLVLQRKYNLLRIAYNFFMVGIIITVISFVIAFKSI
;
A
#
# COMPACT_ATOMS: atom_id res chain seq x y z
N MET A 1 38.10 -51.41 7.29
CA MET A 1 37.67 -50.10 7.81
C MET A 1 37.63 -50.18 9.32
N ASN A 2 38.20 -49.21 10.03
CA ASN A 2 38.05 -49.10 11.49
C ASN A 2 36.60 -48.70 11.86
N LEU A 3 36.25 -48.70 13.15
CA LEU A 3 34.87 -48.43 13.59
C LEU A 3 34.39 -47.02 13.19
N ILE A 4 35.29 -46.04 13.20
CA ILE A 4 34.98 -44.64 12.83
C ILE A 4 34.66 -44.55 11.34
N GLU A 5 35.47 -45.17 10.47
CA GLU A 5 35.23 -45.24 9.02
C GLU A 5 33.92 -45.98 8.71
N GLN A 6 33.61 -47.05 9.44
CA GLN A 6 32.33 -47.74 9.27
C GLN A 6 31.13 -46.89 9.72
N SER A 7 31.31 -46.06 10.76
CA SER A 7 30.29 -45.14 11.25
C SER A 7 30.03 -44.01 10.25
N GLU A 8 31.10 -43.43 9.71
CA GLU A 8 31.06 -42.43 8.63
C GLU A 8 30.28 -42.94 7.42
N ASP A 9 30.64 -44.11 6.91
CA ASP A 9 29.95 -44.73 5.76
C ASP A 9 28.47 -44.98 6.05
N PHE A 10 28.16 -45.53 7.22
CA PHE A 10 26.78 -45.83 7.60
C PHE A 10 25.94 -44.56 7.69
N VAL A 11 26.40 -43.56 8.44
CA VAL A 11 25.67 -42.30 8.65
C VAL A 11 25.55 -41.50 7.37
N SER A 12 26.62 -41.42 6.57
CA SER A 12 26.60 -40.69 5.29
C SER A 12 25.55 -41.24 4.34
N ASN A 13 25.47 -42.56 4.20
CA ASN A 13 24.45 -43.21 3.38
C ASN A 13 23.05 -43.05 3.99
N LEU A 14 22.94 -43.21 5.32
CA LEU A 14 21.67 -43.09 6.02
C LEU A 14 21.04 -41.70 5.86
N LEU A 15 21.79 -40.63 6.13
CA LEU A 15 21.28 -39.27 6.02
C LEU A 15 21.03 -38.88 4.55
N LYS A 16 21.89 -39.31 3.63
CA LYS A 16 21.69 -39.05 2.20
C LYS A 16 20.41 -39.69 1.64
N ASP A 17 20.10 -40.92 2.07
CA ASP A 17 19.00 -41.70 1.50
C ASP A 17 17.66 -41.50 2.24
N LYS A 18 17.70 -41.15 3.52
CA LYS A 18 16.51 -41.15 4.39
C LYS A 18 16.16 -39.81 5.01
N LEU A 19 17.10 -38.85 5.11
CA LEU A 19 16.80 -37.55 5.72
C LEU A 19 15.87 -36.75 4.81
N SER A 20 14.83 -36.18 5.40
CA SER A 20 13.91 -35.31 4.68
C SER A 20 14.60 -34.02 4.24
N ASN A 21 14.31 -33.56 3.02
CA ASN A 21 14.79 -32.28 2.48
C ASN A 21 14.30 -31.05 3.28
N LEU A 22 13.43 -31.24 4.28
CA LEU A 22 13.01 -30.18 5.21
C LEU A 22 14.15 -29.77 6.18
N TYR A 23 15.12 -30.65 6.43
CA TYR A 23 16.26 -30.43 7.32
C TYR A 23 17.41 -29.71 6.59
N SER A 24 17.36 -28.37 6.60
CA SER A 24 18.33 -27.53 5.91
C SER A 24 19.63 -27.33 6.69
N TYR A 25 19.62 -27.49 8.01
CA TYR A 25 20.77 -27.32 8.90
C TYR A 25 21.28 -28.65 9.44
N HIS A 26 20.42 -29.48 10.05
CA HIS A 26 20.81 -30.78 10.61
C HIS A 26 20.93 -31.84 9.50
N ASN A 27 21.95 -31.67 8.66
CA ASN A 27 22.27 -32.52 7.52
C ASN A 27 23.71 -33.06 7.63
N ILE A 28 24.14 -33.85 6.64
CA ILE A 28 25.46 -34.48 6.66
C ILE A 28 26.63 -33.50 6.79
N ASN A 29 26.51 -32.27 6.25
CA ASN A 29 27.57 -31.26 6.39
C ASN A 29 27.70 -30.77 7.83
N HIS A 30 26.60 -30.65 8.57
CA HIS A 30 26.63 -30.35 10.00
C HIS A 30 27.34 -31.49 10.75
N THR A 31 26.98 -32.75 10.48
CA THR A 31 27.66 -33.91 11.07
C THR A 31 29.17 -33.90 10.83
N PHE A 32 29.62 -33.63 9.61
CA PHE A 32 31.05 -33.48 9.30
C PHE A 32 31.72 -32.38 10.14
N ASN A 33 31.08 -31.21 10.26
CA ASN A 33 31.62 -30.10 11.06
C ASN A 33 31.77 -30.47 12.54
N VAL A 34 30.79 -31.18 13.11
CA VAL A 34 30.84 -31.65 14.50
C VAL A 34 31.94 -32.69 14.68
N VAL A 35 32.06 -33.67 13.78
CA VAL A 35 33.13 -34.68 13.81
C VAL A 35 34.51 -34.03 13.76
N ASP A 36 34.73 -33.04 12.89
CA ASP A 36 36.01 -32.33 12.80
C ASP A 36 36.28 -31.45 14.04
N ALA A 37 35.23 -30.87 14.63
CA ALA A 37 35.33 -30.15 15.89
C ALA A 37 35.72 -31.09 17.05
N VAL A 38 35.13 -32.29 17.12
CA VAL A 38 35.53 -33.34 18.08
C VAL A 38 36.99 -33.74 17.88
N LYS A 39 37.43 -34.04 16.65
CA LYS A 39 38.84 -34.37 16.37
C LYS A 39 39.78 -33.29 16.90
N LYS A 40 39.42 -32.02 16.70
CA LYS A 40 40.21 -30.86 17.14
C LYS A 40 40.22 -30.74 18.67
N LEU A 41 39.07 -30.88 19.32
CA LEU A 41 38.97 -30.80 20.78
C LEU A 41 39.70 -31.98 21.45
N CYS A 42 39.53 -33.22 20.99
CA CYS A 42 40.28 -34.37 21.51
C CYS A 42 41.80 -34.12 21.47
N LYS A 43 42.32 -33.57 20.37
CA LYS A 43 43.75 -33.24 20.25
C LYS A 43 44.19 -32.13 21.21
N LYS A 44 43.30 -31.19 21.56
CA LYS A 44 43.64 -30.04 22.41
C LYS A 44 43.43 -30.30 23.90
N GLU A 45 42.53 -31.20 24.21
CA GLU A 45 42.20 -31.65 25.56
C GLU A 45 42.94 -32.95 25.94
N ASN A 46 43.81 -33.48 25.06
CA ASN A 46 44.59 -34.71 25.25
C ASN A 46 43.73 -35.97 25.48
N VAL A 47 42.63 -36.09 24.75
CA VAL A 47 41.78 -37.29 24.74
C VAL A 47 42.19 -38.20 23.58
N GLU A 48 42.55 -39.45 23.90
CA GLU A 48 43.08 -40.44 22.96
C GLU A 48 42.44 -41.83 23.17
N GLY A 49 42.85 -42.80 22.35
CA GLY A 49 42.41 -44.19 22.48
C GLY A 49 40.88 -44.36 22.37
N VAL A 50 40.34 -45.20 23.26
CA VAL A 50 38.92 -45.61 23.25
C VAL A 50 37.99 -44.43 23.51
N GLU A 51 38.36 -43.48 24.37
CA GLU A 51 37.52 -42.29 24.65
C GLU A 51 37.34 -41.41 23.42
N LYS A 52 38.42 -41.24 22.64
CA LYS A 52 38.36 -40.52 21.36
C LYS A 52 37.53 -41.27 20.34
N GLU A 53 37.64 -42.60 20.29
CA GLU A 53 36.81 -43.43 19.41
C GLU A 53 35.32 -43.30 19.77
N MET A 54 34.97 -43.37 21.05
CA MET A 54 33.60 -43.15 21.55
C MET A 54 33.05 -41.78 21.14
N LEU A 55 33.84 -40.71 21.31
CA LEU A 55 33.44 -39.35 20.92
C LEU A 55 33.20 -39.21 19.41
N LEU A 56 34.05 -39.81 18.58
CA LEU A 56 33.91 -39.74 17.12
C LEU A 56 32.71 -40.55 16.63
N VAL A 57 32.45 -41.73 17.22
CA VAL A 57 31.23 -42.48 16.94
C VAL A 57 30.01 -41.68 17.39
N ALA A 58 29.99 -41.13 18.60
CA ALA A 58 28.88 -40.29 19.07
C ALA A 58 28.62 -39.09 18.15
N ALA A 59 29.68 -38.40 17.71
CA ALA A 59 29.58 -37.28 16.78
C ALA A 59 28.99 -37.67 15.42
N TRP A 60 29.29 -38.86 14.91
CA TRP A 60 28.65 -39.36 13.69
C TRP A 60 27.15 -39.59 13.89
N PHE A 61 26.76 -40.15 15.03
CA PHE A 61 25.37 -40.56 15.23
C PHE A 61 24.45 -39.50 15.86
N HIS A 62 24.98 -38.41 16.43
CA HIS A 62 24.22 -37.50 17.31
C HIS A 62 22.89 -36.99 16.74
N ASP A 63 22.84 -36.73 15.43
CA ASP A 63 21.68 -36.17 14.71
C ASP A 63 20.94 -37.19 13.84
N THR A 64 21.29 -38.47 13.90
CA THR A 64 20.62 -39.50 13.08
C THR A 64 19.13 -39.69 13.42
N GLY A 65 18.70 -39.28 14.61
CA GLY A 65 17.31 -39.32 15.04
C GLY A 65 16.40 -38.31 14.34
N TYR A 66 16.93 -37.29 13.65
CA TYR A 66 16.11 -36.37 12.85
C TYR A 66 15.34 -37.06 11.71
N LEU A 67 15.71 -38.30 11.36
CA LEU A 67 14.91 -39.17 10.50
C LEU A 67 13.48 -39.41 11.02
N ASN A 68 13.31 -39.35 12.34
CA ASN A 68 12.04 -39.64 13.02
C ASN A 68 11.34 -38.36 13.51
N GLY A 69 11.90 -37.18 13.24
CA GLY A 69 11.35 -35.90 13.67
C GLY A 69 12.28 -35.12 14.59
N VAL A 70 11.86 -33.92 14.98
CA VAL A 70 12.62 -33.01 15.87
C VAL A 70 12.48 -33.40 17.34
N GLU A 71 11.32 -33.95 17.71
CA GLU A 71 11.00 -34.30 19.08
C GLU A 71 11.82 -35.51 19.53
N ASP A 72 12.59 -35.34 20.60
CA ASP A 72 13.40 -36.39 21.23
C ASP A 72 14.39 -37.09 20.28
N HIS A 73 14.91 -36.34 19.29
CA HIS A 73 15.81 -36.88 18.26
C HIS A 73 17.10 -37.47 18.86
N GLU A 74 17.58 -36.99 20.00
CA GLU A 74 18.78 -37.53 20.65
C GLU A 74 18.55 -38.98 21.13
N ASN A 75 17.36 -39.28 21.68
CA ASN A 75 17.00 -40.65 22.07
C ASN A 75 16.84 -41.55 20.83
N GLU A 76 16.25 -41.07 19.75
CA GLU A 76 16.18 -41.81 18.48
C GLU A 76 17.59 -42.08 17.89
N SER A 77 18.48 -41.09 17.95
CA SER A 77 19.90 -41.24 17.57
C SER A 77 20.59 -42.35 18.38
N THR A 78 20.35 -42.44 19.70
CA THR A 78 20.92 -43.52 20.51
C THR A 78 20.44 -44.91 20.08
N LYS A 79 19.17 -45.05 19.68
CA LYS A 79 18.62 -46.34 19.21
C LYS A 79 19.31 -46.77 17.91
N ILE A 80 19.51 -45.84 16.99
CA ILE A 80 20.21 -46.07 15.71
C ILE A 80 21.67 -46.47 15.98
N ALA A 81 22.37 -45.70 16.82
CA ALA A 81 23.76 -45.96 17.19
C ALA A 81 23.91 -47.33 17.88
N ALA A 82 23.08 -47.63 18.88
CA ALA A 82 23.15 -48.88 19.63
C ALA A 82 22.90 -50.10 18.73
N LYS A 83 21.94 -50.02 17.81
CA LYS A 83 21.71 -51.09 16.83
C LYS A 83 22.94 -51.33 15.96
N PHE A 84 23.48 -50.27 15.36
CA PHE A 84 24.68 -50.36 14.52
C PHE A 84 25.87 -50.94 15.30
N LEU A 85 26.13 -50.43 16.51
CA LEU A 85 27.28 -50.85 17.31
C LEU A 85 27.19 -52.32 17.77
N ARG A 86 25.98 -52.80 18.09
CA ARG A 86 25.76 -54.24 18.38
C ARG A 86 26.04 -55.11 17.16
N GLU A 87 25.60 -54.70 15.96
CA GLU A 87 25.90 -55.40 14.71
C GLU A 87 27.42 -55.41 14.41
N LYS A 88 28.17 -54.41 14.91
CA LYS A 88 29.64 -54.36 14.85
C LYS A 88 30.34 -55.07 16.01
N GLY A 89 29.61 -55.76 16.88
CA GLY A 89 30.17 -56.55 17.99
C GLY A 89 30.82 -55.73 19.09
N GLN A 90 30.42 -54.45 19.27
CA GLN A 90 30.90 -53.63 20.39
C GLN A 90 30.25 -54.06 21.72
N SER A 91 30.95 -53.84 22.83
CA SER A 91 30.43 -54.19 24.16
C SER A 91 29.28 -53.27 24.60
N GLU A 92 28.41 -53.76 25.48
CA GLU A 92 27.30 -52.94 25.99
C GLU A 92 27.80 -51.72 26.80
N GLU A 93 28.98 -51.81 27.43
CA GLU A 93 29.62 -50.67 28.10
C GLU A 93 30.01 -49.58 27.09
N PHE A 94 30.61 -49.96 25.95
CA PHE A 94 30.96 -49.02 24.90
C PHE A 94 29.70 -48.35 24.32
N ILE A 95 28.65 -49.14 24.06
CA ILE A 95 27.37 -48.65 23.54
C ILE A 95 26.71 -47.69 24.53
N ALA A 96 26.75 -48.01 25.82
CA ALA A 96 26.19 -47.15 26.87
C ALA A 96 26.92 -45.80 26.94
N GLU A 97 28.25 -45.78 26.85
CA GLU A 97 29.00 -44.53 26.85
C GLU A 97 28.76 -43.69 25.59
N VAL A 98 28.76 -44.29 24.40
CA VAL A 98 28.38 -43.57 23.16
C VAL A 98 26.97 -42.99 23.26
N SER A 99 26.02 -43.75 23.81
CA SER A 99 24.64 -43.28 24.00
C SER A 99 24.57 -42.10 24.97
N LYS A 100 25.32 -42.11 26.07
CA LYS A 100 25.41 -40.96 26.99
C LYS A 100 25.96 -39.72 26.31
N LEU A 101 26.99 -39.87 25.47
CA LEU A 101 27.57 -38.75 24.73
C LEU A 101 26.60 -38.15 23.71
N ILE A 102 25.83 -38.99 23.01
CA ILE A 102 24.76 -38.52 22.12
C ILE A 102 23.69 -37.77 22.92
N LEU A 103 23.20 -38.33 24.04
CA LEU A 103 22.20 -37.64 24.88
C LEU A 103 22.69 -36.30 25.44
N ALA A 104 24.00 -36.15 25.61
CA ALA A 104 24.59 -34.91 26.10
C ALA A 104 24.46 -33.74 25.10
N THR A 105 24.25 -34.00 23.81
CA THR A 105 24.02 -32.93 22.81
C THR A 105 22.69 -32.20 23.03
N SER A 106 21.76 -32.83 23.75
CA SER A 106 20.41 -32.28 23.97
C SER A 106 20.41 -30.85 24.51
N LYS A 107 19.60 -29.98 23.89
CA LYS A 107 19.63 -28.52 24.07
C LYS A 107 19.74 -28.04 25.52
N MET A 108 19.02 -28.66 26.45
CA MET A 108 18.96 -28.26 27.86
C MET A 108 19.93 -29.04 28.76
N TYR A 109 20.68 -30.00 28.22
CA TYR A 109 21.62 -30.82 28.98
C TYR A 109 22.88 -30.03 29.37
N VAL A 110 23.29 -30.17 30.63
CA VAL A 110 24.53 -29.60 31.16
C VAL A 110 25.57 -30.73 31.28
N PRO A 111 26.70 -30.64 30.56
CA PRO A 111 27.71 -31.70 30.54
C PRO A 111 28.40 -31.86 31.90
N LYS A 112 28.49 -33.12 32.34
CA LYS A 112 29.03 -33.51 33.65
C LYS A 112 30.45 -34.05 33.54
N THR A 113 30.72 -34.84 32.51
CA THR A 113 32.04 -35.45 32.28
C THR A 113 32.86 -34.65 31.28
N HIS A 114 34.17 -34.88 31.23
CA HIS A 114 35.04 -34.21 30.27
C HIS A 114 34.67 -34.53 28.81
N LEU A 115 34.32 -35.78 28.51
CA LEU A 115 33.87 -36.19 27.17
C LEU A 115 32.54 -35.53 26.80
N GLU A 116 31.59 -35.43 27.74
CA GLU A 116 30.34 -34.69 27.51
C GLU A 116 30.58 -33.21 27.19
N LYS A 117 31.57 -32.57 27.83
CA LYS A 117 31.94 -31.18 27.51
C LYS A 117 32.48 -31.06 26.08
N ILE A 118 33.28 -32.03 25.64
CA ILE A 118 33.84 -32.03 24.27
C ILE A 118 32.74 -32.14 23.23
N ILE A 119 31.84 -33.13 23.34
CA ILE A 119 30.77 -33.30 22.34
C ILE A 119 29.80 -32.12 22.38
N LYS A 120 29.53 -31.56 23.57
CA LYS A 120 28.67 -30.38 23.72
C LYS A 120 29.27 -29.16 23.01
N ASP A 121 30.54 -28.87 23.23
CA ASP A 121 31.20 -27.75 22.57
C ASP A 121 31.29 -27.97 21.04
N ALA A 122 31.56 -29.20 20.61
CA ALA A 122 31.67 -29.55 19.20
C ALA A 122 30.36 -29.34 18.42
N ASP A 123 29.22 -29.69 19.01
CA ASP A 123 27.89 -29.52 18.41
C ASP A 123 27.58 -28.04 18.09
N TYR A 124 28.10 -27.13 18.91
CA TYR A 124 27.95 -25.68 18.73
C TYR A 124 29.10 -25.01 17.96
N VAL A 125 29.93 -25.77 17.23
CA VAL A 125 31.10 -25.22 16.51
C VAL A 125 30.74 -24.11 15.50
N HIS A 126 29.52 -24.15 14.94
CA HIS A 126 29.03 -23.14 14.00
C HIS A 126 29.07 -21.71 14.57
N ILE A 127 28.95 -21.55 15.90
CA ILE A 127 29.07 -20.26 16.61
C ILE A 127 30.42 -19.57 16.34
N THR A 128 31.45 -20.36 16.07
CA THR A 128 32.82 -19.89 15.83
C THR A 128 33.12 -19.61 14.35
N SER A 129 32.17 -19.92 13.46
CA SER A 129 32.35 -19.82 12.01
C SER A 129 32.17 -18.38 11.51
N LEU A 130 32.90 -18.03 10.44
CA LEU A 130 32.65 -16.80 9.68
C LEU A 130 31.32 -16.86 8.92
N GLU A 131 30.84 -18.08 8.65
CA GLU A 131 29.57 -18.37 8.00
C GLU A 131 28.41 -18.50 9.01
N TYR A 132 28.53 -17.93 10.20
CA TYR A 132 27.51 -18.04 11.24
C TYR A 132 26.13 -17.57 10.74
N GLU A 133 26.06 -16.41 10.08
CA GLU A 133 24.79 -15.85 9.62
C GLU A 133 24.12 -16.75 8.58
N SER A 134 24.86 -17.23 7.57
CA SER A 134 24.33 -18.12 6.53
C SER A 134 23.87 -19.45 7.12
N THR A 135 24.65 -20.00 8.05
CA THR A 135 24.32 -21.22 8.80
C THR A 135 23.05 -21.05 9.63
N CYS A 136 22.88 -19.93 10.33
CA CYS A 136 21.67 -19.67 11.11
C CYS A 136 20.45 -19.41 10.22
N GLU A 137 20.58 -18.87 9.00
CA GLU A 137 19.44 -18.81 8.08
C GLU A 137 19.00 -20.21 7.63
N LEU A 138 19.93 -21.18 7.45
CA LEU A 138 19.55 -22.58 7.20
C LEU A 138 18.75 -23.16 8.37
N LEU A 139 19.18 -22.90 9.61
CA LEU A 139 18.44 -23.31 10.81
C LEU A 139 17.05 -22.66 10.87
N ARG A 140 16.95 -21.37 10.52
CA ARG A 140 15.66 -20.67 10.45
C ARG A 140 14.71 -21.28 9.43
N PHE A 141 15.21 -21.64 8.25
CA PHE A 141 14.41 -22.30 7.23
C PHE A 141 13.93 -23.67 7.71
N GLU A 142 14.81 -24.42 8.35
CA GLU A 142 14.46 -25.71 8.94
C GLU A 142 13.36 -25.58 9.99
N LEU A 143 13.52 -24.69 10.99
CA LEU A 143 12.52 -24.47 12.04
C LEU A 143 11.15 -24.07 11.48
N LYS A 144 11.13 -23.30 10.38
CA LYS A 144 9.89 -22.98 9.67
C LYS A 144 9.26 -24.22 9.04
N ASN A 145 10.08 -25.06 8.40
CA ASN A 145 9.61 -26.23 7.65
C ASN A 145 9.19 -27.40 8.55
N THR A 146 9.86 -27.60 9.68
CA THR A 146 9.66 -28.76 10.56
C THR A 146 8.76 -28.45 11.75
N MET A 147 8.79 -27.23 12.28
CA MET A 147 8.06 -26.82 13.49
C MET A 147 7.04 -25.71 13.26
N ASN A 148 6.88 -25.22 12.02
CA ASN A 148 6.04 -24.07 11.69
C ASN A 148 6.39 -22.80 12.47
N LEU A 149 7.64 -22.66 12.91
CA LEU A 149 8.14 -21.49 13.63
C LEU A 149 8.67 -20.47 12.63
N SER A 150 7.96 -19.36 12.48
CA SER A 150 8.34 -18.27 11.59
C SER A 150 8.82 -17.06 12.37
N PHE A 151 10.03 -16.60 12.07
CA PHE A 151 10.60 -15.37 12.61
C PHE A 151 10.67 -14.33 11.51
N ASP A 152 10.46 -13.05 11.81
CA ASP A 152 10.88 -11.97 10.91
C ASP A 152 12.41 -11.76 10.98
N SER A 153 12.97 -10.93 10.09
CA SER A 153 14.42 -10.74 10.01
C SER A 153 15.04 -10.11 11.26
N LEU A 154 14.28 -9.28 11.99
CA LEU A 154 14.73 -8.63 13.21
C LEU A 154 14.59 -9.58 14.41
N ASP A 155 13.44 -10.24 14.53
CA ASP A 155 13.16 -11.20 15.58
C ASP A 155 14.14 -12.38 15.53
N TRP A 156 14.50 -12.85 14.33
CA TRP A 156 15.52 -13.89 14.17
C TRP A 156 16.90 -13.43 14.68
N SER A 157 17.33 -12.22 14.32
CA SER A 157 18.60 -11.66 14.80
C SER A 157 18.60 -11.50 16.34
N LYS A 158 17.46 -11.10 16.92
CA LYS A 158 17.28 -10.98 18.38
C LYS A 158 17.32 -12.34 19.07
N GLU A 159 16.67 -13.36 18.52
CA GLU A 159 16.72 -14.71 19.09
C GLU A 159 18.13 -15.30 19.02
N ASN A 160 18.86 -15.06 17.93
CA ASN A 160 20.27 -15.43 17.82
C ASN A 160 21.12 -14.75 18.88
N LEU A 161 20.95 -13.43 19.07
CA LEU A 161 21.67 -12.68 20.09
C LEU A 161 21.36 -13.21 21.50
N ASN A 162 20.09 -13.46 21.79
CA ASN A 162 19.64 -14.03 23.06
C ASN A 162 20.23 -15.44 23.28
N PHE A 163 20.23 -16.28 22.26
CA PHE A 163 20.85 -17.60 22.32
C PHE A 163 22.34 -17.51 22.63
N LEU A 164 23.08 -16.69 21.88
CA LEU A 164 24.53 -16.52 22.07
C LEU A 164 24.86 -15.95 23.45
N MET A 165 24.13 -14.94 23.92
CA MET A 165 24.47 -14.25 25.16
C MET A 165 23.96 -14.96 26.41
N ASN A 166 22.74 -15.49 26.37
CA ASN A 166 22.01 -15.90 27.57
C ASN A 166 21.77 -17.41 27.67
N LYS A 167 21.88 -18.17 26.57
CA LYS A 167 21.56 -19.61 26.56
C LYS A 167 22.79 -20.49 26.37
N HIS A 168 23.69 -20.12 25.46
CA HIS A 168 24.86 -20.92 25.12
C HIS A 168 26.08 -20.59 26.00
N GLN A 169 26.87 -21.59 26.36
CA GLN A 169 28.20 -21.45 26.97
C GLN A 169 29.13 -22.59 26.50
N PHE A 170 30.43 -22.30 26.42
CA PHE A 170 31.44 -23.34 26.19
C PHE A 170 31.91 -23.95 27.52
N TYR A 171 32.39 -25.19 27.48
CA TYR A 171 32.71 -25.96 28.69
C TYR A 171 34.16 -26.47 28.80
N THR A 172 34.81 -26.76 27.68
CA THR A 172 36.21 -27.21 27.64
C THR A 172 37.19 -26.05 27.79
N ASP A 173 38.37 -26.32 28.33
CA ASP A 173 39.39 -25.29 28.56
C ASP A 173 39.85 -24.65 27.25
N TYR A 174 39.99 -25.45 26.19
CA TYR A 174 40.33 -24.96 24.87
C TYR A 174 39.21 -24.10 24.27
N ALA A 175 37.95 -24.53 24.34
CA ALA A 175 36.84 -23.74 23.80
C ALA A 175 36.68 -22.41 24.57
N LEU A 176 36.79 -22.43 25.90
CA LEU A 176 36.80 -21.22 26.71
C LEU A 176 37.95 -20.28 26.33
N LYS A 177 39.15 -20.81 26.05
CA LYS A 177 40.32 -19.98 25.72
C LYS A 177 40.36 -19.51 24.26
N LYS A 178 39.82 -20.28 23.31
CA LYS A 178 40.01 -20.08 21.86
C LYS A 178 38.72 -19.86 21.08
N TRP A 179 37.60 -20.41 21.53
CA TRP A 179 36.31 -20.30 20.84
C TRP A 179 35.44 -19.21 21.45
N GLN A 180 35.53 -18.97 22.77
CA GLN A 180 34.84 -17.86 23.43
C GLN A 180 35.16 -16.50 22.78
N PRO A 181 36.42 -16.14 22.45
CA PRO A 181 36.69 -14.88 21.74
C PRO A 181 36.10 -14.83 20.32
N LEU A 182 35.88 -15.98 19.68
CA LEU A 182 35.21 -16.04 18.37
C LEU A 182 33.71 -15.84 18.53
N LYS A 183 33.09 -16.46 19.53
CA LYS A 183 31.70 -16.22 19.93
C LYS A 183 31.44 -14.73 20.23
N GLU A 184 32.36 -14.06 20.91
CA GLU A 184 32.29 -12.61 21.17
C GLU A 184 32.28 -11.78 19.87
N LYS A 185 33.08 -12.17 18.87
CA LYS A 185 33.03 -11.55 17.53
C LYS A 185 31.68 -11.80 16.84
N THR A 186 31.15 -13.02 16.94
CA THR A 186 29.83 -13.38 16.42
C THR A 186 28.73 -12.55 17.09
N ILE A 187 28.77 -12.38 18.42
CA ILE A 187 27.85 -11.52 19.17
C ILE A 187 27.92 -10.08 18.65
N ALA A 188 29.12 -9.52 18.49
CA ALA A 188 29.28 -8.15 17.98
C ALA A 188 28.72 -7.98 16.55
N LEU A 189 28.90 -9.00 15.70
CA LEU A 189 28.36 -9.03 14.35
C LEU A 189 26.83 -9.04 14.35
N VAL A 190 26.21 -9.93 15.13
CA VAL A 190 24.75 -10.05 15.24
C VAL A 190 24.15 -8.79 15.88
N GLN A 191 24.77 -8.23 16.93
CA GLN A 191 24.34 -6.98 17.55
C GLN A 191 24.34 -5.82 16.55
N LYS A 192 25.38 -5.70 15.71
CA LYS A 192 25.44 -4.67 14.67
C LYS A 192 24.30 -4.81 13.67
N ARG A 193 23.93 -6.05 13.32
CA ARG A 193 22.79 -6.34 12.44
C ARG A 193 21.46 -5.96 13.09
N VAL A 194 21.25 -6.32 14.36
CA VAL A 194 20.06 -5.91 15.15
C VAL A 194 19.93 -4.39 15.15
N ASN A 195 20.99 -3.66 15.53
CA ASN A 195 20.96 -2.19 15.60
C ASN A 195 20.61 -1.56 14.24
N LYS A 196 21.17 -2.09 13.14
CA LYS A 196 20.86 -1.62 11.77
C LYS A 196 19.40 -1.87 11.40
N GLN A 197 18.86 -3.03 11.76
CA GLN A 197 17.45 -3.39 11.50
C GLN A 197 16.49 -2.55 12.36
N GLU A 198 16.80 -2.31 13.64
CA GLU A 198 16.01 -1.44 14.51
C GLU A 198 15.99 0.01 14.02
N LEU A 199 17.15 0.57 13.65
CA LEU A 199 17.24 1.90 13.05
C LEU A 199 16.40 2.01 11.77
N LYS A 200 16.38 0.96 10.95
CA LYS A 200 15.53 0.93 9.76
C LYS A 200 14.05 0.91 10.13
N LYS A 201 13.66 0.07 11.09
CA LYS A 201 12.27 -0.02 11.58
C LYS A 201 11.79 1.31 12.16
N VAL A 202 12.62 2.01 12.94
CA VAL A 202 12.31 3.35 13.44
C VAL A 202 12.13 4.36 12.29
N LYS A 203 13.04 4.37 11.31
CA LYS A 203 12.91 5.27 10.14
C LYS A 203 11.65 4.98 9.32
N ASP A 204 11.28 3.72 9.16
CA ASP A 204 10.09 3.30 8.44
C ASP A 204 8.82 3.74 9.20
N LEU A 205 8.80 3.60 10.54
CA LEU A 205 7.71 4.08 11.40
C LEU A 205 7.60 5.61 11.40
N GLU A 206 8.72 6.34 11.49
CA GLU A 206 8.73 7.81 11.36
C GLU A 206 8.24 8.28 9.98
N ALA A 207 8.53 7.52 8.92
CA ALA A 207 8.04 7.80 7.58
C ALA A 207 6.53 7.52 7.43
N GLU A 208 6.02 6.52 8.14
CA GLU A 208 4.58 6.22 8.22
C GLU A 208 3.82 7.24 9.07
N GLU A 209 4.36 7.67 10.20
CA GLU A 209 3.79 8.76 11.01
C GLU A 209 3.79 10.09 10.24
N LYS A 210 4.88 10.44 9.55
CA LYS A 210 4.90 11.61 8.65
C LYS A 210 3.94 11.49 7.46
N LYS A 211 3.48 10.29 7.11
CA LYS A 211 2.40 10.07 6.13
C LYS A 211 1.01 10.21 6.77
N LYS A 212 0.83 9.81 8.03
CA LYS A 212 -0.42 9.97 8.79
C LYS A 212 -0.67 11.41 9.25
N ASP A 213 0.37 12.15 9.63
CA ASP A 213 0.30 13.57 10.04
C ASP A 213 0.18 14.54 8.85
N LYS A 214 0.39 14.06 7.62
CA LYS A 214 -0.07 14.80 6.45
C LYS A 214 -1.57 14.57 6.32
N VAL A 215 -2.35 15.52 6.86
CA VAL A 215 -3.70 15.87 6.39
C VAL A 215 -3.83 15.41 4.93
N GLU A 216 -4.68 14.41 4.67
CA GLU A 216 -4.93 13.85 3.33
C GLU A 216 -4.88 14.98 2.33
N LYS A 217 -3.90 15.08 1.43
CA LYS A 217 -3.92 16.16 0.46
C LYS A 217 -5.17 16.00 -0.41
N PRO A 218 -5.81 17.10 -0.88
CA PRO A 218 -6.90 17.01 -1.84
C PRO A 218 -6.44 16.08 -2.96
N ASP A 219 -7.23 15.04 -3.23
CA ASP A 219 -6.94 14.16 -4.33
C ASP A 219 -6.90 15.04 -5.58
N ARG A 220 -5.73 15.14 -6.23
CA ARG A 220 -5.54 16.05 -7.37
C ARG A 220 -6.60 15.81 -8.45
N GLY A 221 -7.17 14.60 -8.51
CA GLY A 221 -8.31 14.29 -9.37
C GLY A 221 -9.58 15.09 -9.04
N VAL A 222 -9.91 15.26 -7.76
CA VAL A 222 -11.12 15.96 -7.30
C VAL A 222 -11.04 17.46 -7.58
N ASP A 223 -9.91 18.10 -7.26
CA ASP A 223 -9.70 19.52 -7.57
C ASP A 223 -9.74 19.78 -9.09
N THR A 224 -9.16 18.86 -9.87
CA THR A 224 -9.19 18.91 -11.33
C THR A 224 -10.62 18.77 -11.85
N LEU A 225 -11.40 17.82 -11.31
CA LEU A 225 -12.80 17.60 -11.69
C LEU A 225 -13.64 18.86 -11.48
N PHE A 226 -13.57 19.47 -10.29
CA PHE A 226 -14.33 20.69 -10.01
C PHE A 226 -13.90 21.84 -10.90
N ARG A 227 -12.59 22.05 -11.09
CA ARG A 227 -12.08 23.11 -11.98
C ARG A 227 -12.57 22.95 -13.42
N VAL A 228 -12.45 21.75 -13.97
CA VAL A 228 -12.87 21.45 -15.35
C VAL A 228 -14.38 21.62 -15.49
N THR A 229 -15.16 21.11 -14.52
CA THR A 229 -16.62 21.16 -14.59
C THR A 229 -17.15 22.59 -14.43
N LEU A 230 -16.64 23.36 -13.46
CA LEU A 230 -16.96 24.78 -13.32
C LEU A 230 -16.58 25.57 -14.59
N GLY A 231 -15.39 25.33 -15.15
CA GLY A 231 -14.97 25.92 -16.42
C GLY A 231 -15.94 25.61 -17.57
N ASN A 232 -16.42 24.37 -17.66
CA ASN A 232 -17.43 23.97 -18.64
C ASN A 232 -18.77 24.69 -18.45
N HIS A 233 -19.28 24.80 -17.21
CA HIS A 233 -20.53 25.52 -16.94
C HIS A 233 -20.43 27.01 -17.28
N THR A 234 -19.34 27.68 -16.90
CA THR A 234 -19.10 29.08 -17.25
C THR A 234 -19.05 29.27 -18.77
N ARG A 235 -18.34 28.38 -19.49
CA ARG A 235 -18.30 28.40 -20.96
C ARG A 235 -19.68 28.20 -21.58
N LEU A 236 -20.45 27.22 -21.10
CA LEU A 236 -21.80 26.95 -21.60
C LEU A 236 -22.75 28.12 -21.34
N SER A 237 -22.63 28.81 -20.19
CA SER A 237 -23.37 30.04 -19.93
C SER A 237 -22.98 31.13 -20.91
N GLY A 238 -21.67 31.35 -21.15
CA GLY A 238 -21.20 32.32 -22.13
C GLY A 238 -21.68 32.04 -23.55
N ILE A 239 -21.75 30.76 -23.96
CA ILE A 239 -22.35 30.37 -25.25
C ILE A 239 -23.83 30.74 -25.32
N ALA A 240 -24.59 30.52 -24.24
CA ALA A 240 -25.99 30.91 -24.20
C ALA A 240 -26.16 32.42 -24.32
N ASP A 241 -25.35 33.20 -23.61
CA ASP A 241 -25.37 34.67 -23.66
C ASP A 241 -24.98 35.18 -25.07
N SER A 242 -23.97 34.57 -25.70
CA SER A 242 -23.60 34.87 -27.08
C SER A 242 -24.73 34.58 -28.07
N LYS A 243 -25.41 33.43 -27.95
CA LYS A 243 -26.57 33.10 -28.80
C LYS A 243 -27.74 34.06 -28.60
N ALA A 244 -28.02 34.48 -27.36
CA ALA A 244 -29.02 35.51 -27.09
C ALA A 244 -28.64 36.84 -27.76
N ASN A 245 -27.37 37.27 -27.66
CA ASN A 245 -26.89 38.48 -28.31
C ASN A 245 -26.99 38.42 -29.85
N ILE A 246 -26.73 37.26 -30.47
CA ILE A 246 -26.94 37.08 -31.91
C ILE A 246 -28.42 37.29 -32.26
N LEU A 247 -29.35 36.70 -31.50
CA LEU A 247 -30.79 36.90 -31.71
C LEU A 247 -31.20 38.37 -31.55
N LEU A 248 -30.63 39.08 -30.56
CA LEU A 248 -30.88 40.52 -30.36
C LEU A 248 -30.41 41.32 -31.57
N SER A 249 -29.16 41.11 -32.02
CA SER A 249 -28.59 41.85 -33.14
C SER A 249 -29.34 41.61 -34.46
N VAL A 250 -29.66 40.35 -34.77
CA VAL A 250 -30.38 40.03 -36.01
C VAL A 250 -31.78 40.64 -36.00
N ASN A 251 -32.52 40.55 -34.89
CA ASN A 251 -33.85 41.15 -34.81
C ASN A 251 -33.81 42.69 -34.77
N ALA A 252 -32.77 43.29 -34.18
CA ALA A 252 -32.57 44.74 -34.24
C ALA A 252 -32.36 45.23 -35.68
N ILE A 253 -31.60 44.49 -36.50
CA ILE A 253 -31.43 44.79 -37.93
C ILE A 253 -32.76 44.68 -38.68
N ILE A 254 -33.52 43.59 -38.45
CA ILE A 254 -34.84 43.39 -39.08
C ILE A 254 -35.77 44.57 -38.75
N ILE A 255 -35.87 44.96 -37.48
CA ILE A 255 -36.70 46.09 -37.04
C ILE A 255 -36.21 47.41 -37.65
N SER A 256 -34.91 47.64 -37.70
CA SER A 256 -34.32 48.86 -38.28
C SER A 256 -34.63 49.00 -39.77
N ILE A 257 -34.51 47.91 -40.55
CA ILE A 257 -34.87 47.90 -41.98
C ILE A 257 -36.38 48.08 -42.15
N ALA A 258 -37.19 47.41 -41.34
CA ALA A 258 -38.64 47.55 -41.39
C ALA A 258 -39.09 49.00 -41.15
N LEU A 259 -38.54 49.66 -40.11
CA LEU A 259 -38.86 51.05 -39.77
C LEU A 259 -38.33 52.07 -40.78
N SER A 260 -37.11 51.88 -41.29
CA SER A 260 -36.47 52.85 -42.20
C SER A 260 -36.93 52.72 -43.65
N SER A 261 -37.20 51.49 -44.11
CA SER A 261 -37.36 51.21 -45.54
C SER A 261 -38.75 50.72 -45.93
N ILE A 262 -39.41 49.94 -45.09
CA ILE A 262 -40.70 49.31 -45.42
C ILE A 262 -41.86 50.17 -44.93
N ILE A 263 -41.89 50.53 -43.65
CA ILE A 263 -42.99 51.27 -43.02
C ILE A 263 -43.34 52.59 -43.73
N PRO A 264 -42.37 53.46 -44.11
CA PRO A 264 -42.69 54.71 -44.79
C PRO A 264 -43.40 54.52 -46.14
N LYS A 265 -43.31 53.33 -46.73
CA LYS A 265 -43.95 53.01 -48.02
C LYS A 265 -45.34 52.39 -47.86
N LEU A 266 -45.77 52.05 -46.65
CA LEU A 266 -47.05 51.39 -46.37
C LEU A 266 -48.25 52.34 -46.43
N ASP A 267 -48.03 53.66 -46.31
CA ASP A 267 -49.10 54.68 -46.41
C ASP A 267 -49.67 54.81 -47.83
N SER A 268 -48.98 54.24 -48.84
CA SER A 268 -49.49 54.22 -50.21
C SER A 268 -50.54 53.12 -50.39
N PRO A 269 -51.73 53.39 -50.97
CA PRO A 269 -52.76 52.39 -51.23
C PRO A 269 -52.28 51.18 -52.05
N LYS A 270 -51.27 51.37 -52.90
CA LYS A 270 -50.65 50.29 -53.69
C LYS A 270 -49.92 49.25 -52.83
N ASN A 271 -49.43 49.62 -51.65
CA ASN A 271 -48.61 48.77 -50.77
C ASN A 271 -49.36 48.28 -49.53
N ALA A 272 -50.66 48.55 -49.41
CA ALA A 272 -51.46 48.20 -48.24
C ALA A 272 -51.44 46.68 -47.93
N HIS A 273 -51.29 45.84 -48.96
CA HIS A 273 -51.18 44.38 -48.81
C HIS A 273 -49.92 43.94 -48.03
N LEU A 274 -48.88 44.79 -47.92
CA LEU A 274 -47.64 44.50 -47.18
C LEU A 274 -47.73 44.80 -45.68
N VAL A 275 -48.81 45.43 -45.22
CA VAL A 275 -48.99 45.80 -43.79
C VAL A 275 -49.03 44.55 -42.91
N ILE A 276 -49.83 43.54 -43.26
CA ILE A 276 -50.00 42.31 -42.46
C ILE A 276 -48.67 41.53 -42.36
N PRO A 277 -47.96 41.22 -43.45
CA PRO A 277 -46.64 40.57 -43.38
C PRO A 277 -45.62 41.35 -42.55
N THR A 278 -45.60 42.69 -42.69
CA THR A 278 -44.68 43.55 -41.93
C THR A 278 -44.99 43.54 -40.44
N PHE A 279 -46.27 43.55 -40.06
CA PHE A 279 -46.70 43.48 -38.67
C PHE A 279 -46.35 42.12 -38.03
N ILE A 280 -46.59 41.01 -38.75
CA ILE A 280 -46.21 39.66 -38.29
C ILE A 280 -44.69 39.58 -38.04
N MET A 281 -43.90 40.12 -38.96
CA MET A 281 -42.44 40.18 -38.84
C MET A 281 -42.00 40.93 -37.59
N LEU A 282 -42.53 42.14 -37.38
CA LEU A 282 -42.19 42.97 -36.22
C LEU A 282 -42.60 42.31 -34.90
N MET A 283 -43.81 41.73 -34.84
CA MET A 283 -44.27 41.05 -33.64
C MET A 283 -43.42 39.84 -33.29
N SER A 284 -43.07 39.02 -34.27
CA SER A 284 -42.14 37.89 -34.09
C SER A 284 -40.78 38.36 -33.57
N SER A 285 -40.24 39.44 -34.14
CA SER A 285 -38.94 39.99 -33.72
C SER A 285 -38.96 40.54 -32.29
N VAL A 286 -40.02 41.25 -31.90
CA VAL A 286 -40.17 41.75 -30.52
C VAL A 286 -40.29 40.61 -29.52
N ILE A 287 -41.11 39.59 -29.79
CA ILE A 287 -41.26 38.42 -28.90
C ILE A 287 -39.91 37.69 -28.75
N THR A 288 -39.19 37.50 -29.86
CA THR A 288 -37.86 36.89 -29.84
C THR A 288 -36.88 37.68 -28.97
N ILE A 289 -36.85 39.01 -29.11
CA ILE A 289 -36.01 39.90 -28.30
C ILE A 289 -36.35 39.79 -26.81
N ILE A 290 -37.64 39.79 -26.44
CA ILE A 290 -38.07 39.66 -25.04
C ILE A 290 -37.49 38.39 -24.41
N PHE A 291 -37.64 37.24 -25.07
CA PHE A 291 -37.10 35.97 -24.55
C PHE A 291 -35.56 35.95 -24.53
N ALA A 292 -34.89 36.55 -25.51
CA ALA A 292 -33.44 36.69 -25.52
C ALA A 292 -32.95 37.53 -24.33
N ILE A 293 -33.58 38.68 -24.04
CA ILE A 293 -33.27 39.52 -22.88
C ILE A 293 -33.54 38.77 -21.56
N LEU A 294 -34.68 38.05 -21.48
CA LEU A 294 -34.99 37.28 -20.28
C LEU A 294 -33.96 36.17 -20.01
N SER A 295 -33.33 35.61 -21.05
CA SER A 295 -32.30 34.59 -20.91
C SER A 295 -30.97 35.14 -20.37
N THR A 296 -30.67 36.42 -20.59
CA THR A 296 -29.44 37.08 -20.11
C THR A 296 -29.63 37.79 -18.78
N ARG A 297 -30.87 37.92 -18.28
CA ARG A 297 -31.18 38.58 -17.01
C ARG A 297 -30.57 37.83 -15.81
N PRO A 298 -29.76 38.48 -14.97
CA PRO A 298 -29.22 37.85 -13.76
C PRO A 298 -30.31 37.58 -12.72
N LYS A 299 -30.14 36.54 -11.91
CA LYS A 299 -31.03 36.22 -10.78
C LYS A 299 -30.58 36.97 -9.53
N VAL A 300 -31.52 37.49 -8.76
CA VAL A 300 -31.27 38.19 -7.49
C VAL A 300 -31.51 37.24 -6.31
N THR A 301 -30.63 37.25 -5.33
CA THR A 301 -30.69 36.49 -4.06
C THR A 301 -30.62 37.44 -2.86
N SER A 302 -30.90 36.93 -1.64
CA SER A 302 -31.04 37.73 -0.41
C SER A 302 -29.76 38.48 -0.02
N GLY A 303 -28.60 37.85 -0.16
CA GLY A 303 -27.28 38.43 0.11
C GLY A 303 -26.78 38.32 1.56
N PHE A 304 -27.54 37.67 2.44
CA PHE A 304 -27.23 37.50 3.86
C PHE A 304 -27.34 36.04 4.29
N PHE A 305 -26.55 35.66 5.30
CA PHE A 305 -26.67 34.39 6.03
C PHE A 305 -26.40 34.59 7.52
N THR A 306 -26.86 33.67 8.37
CA THR A 306 -26.57 33.68 9.81
C THR A 306 -25.48 32.67 10.18
N ARG A 307 -24.86 32.84 11.35
CA ARG A 307 -23.87 31.85 11.85
C ARG A 307 -24.47 30.46 12.04
N GLY A 308 -25.71 30.38 12.51
CA GLY A 308 -26.44 29.11 12.61
C GLY A 308 -26.64 28.42 11.25
N ASP A 309 -26.75 29.17 10.16
CA ASP A 309 -26.84 28.59 8.81
C ASP A 309 -25.49 27.99 8.35
N VAL A 310 -24.37 28.58 8.78
CA VAL A 310 -23.00 28.09 8.51
C VAL A 310 -22.72 26.84 9.33
N GLU A 311 -23.05 26.85 10.62
CA GLU A 311 -22.91 25.68 11.52
C GLU A 311 -23.80 24.52 11.05
N ALA A 312 -25.02 24.82 10.56
CA ALA A 312 -25.91 23.83 9.97
C ALA A 312 -25.51 23.41 8.54
N LYS A 313 -24.42 23.94 7.98
CA LYS A 313 -23.92 23.66 6.62
C LYS A 313 -24.96 23.89 5.52
N LYS A 314 -25.87 24.85 5.70
CA LYS A 314 -27.00 25.12 4.79
C LYS A 314 -26.69 26.15 3.71
N VAL A 315 -25.70 27.01 3.93
CA VAL A 315 -25.34 28.10 3.01
C VAL A 315 -24.34 27.62 1.97
N ASN A 316 -24.52 28.04 0.72
CA ASN A 316 -23.44 27.96 -0.27
C ASN A 316 -22.61 29.25 -0.20
N LEU A 317 -21.47 29.19 0.47
CA LEU A 317 -20.56 30.32 0.69
C LEU A 317 -19.79 30.73 -0.58
N MET A 318 -19.71 29.87 -1.60
CA MET A 318 -18.97 30.15 -2.83
C MET A 318 -19.76 30.98 -3.84
N PHE A 319 -21.09 31.04 -3.69
CA PHE A 319 -21.94 31.84 -4.57
C PHE A 319 -22.05 33.28 -4.06
N PHE A 320 -21.54 34.24 -4.85
CA PHE A 320 -21.52 35.68 -4.50
C PHE A 320 -22.89 36.22 -4.07
N GLY A 321 -23.98 35.73 -4.67
CA GLY A 321 -25.33 36.18 -4.34
C GLY A 321 -25.76 35.85 -2.91
N ASN A 322 -25.07 34.95 -2.22
CA ASN A 322 -25.37 34.59 -0.83
C ASN A 322 -24.60 35.44 0.19
N PHE A 323 -23.51 36.12 -0.22
CA PHE A 323 -22.64 36.85 0.72
C PHE A 323 -22.39 38.33 0.38
N TYR A 324 -22.83 38.83 -0.77
CA TYR A 324 -22.47 40.20 -1.23
C TYR A 324 -22.88 41.35 -0.28
N LYS A 325 -23.75 41.10 0.72
CA LYS A 325 -24.12 42.08 1.76
C LYS A 325 -23.53 41.78 3.14
N MET A 326 -22.70 40.75 3.26
CA MET A 326 -22.11 40.35 4.53
C MET A 326 -20.91 41.22 4.91
N PRO A 327 -20.74 41.56 6.20
CA PRO A 327 -19.48 42.11 6.70
C PRO A 327 -18.32 41.16 6.43
N LEU A 328 -17.13 41.72 6.15
CA LEU A 328 -15.93 40.92 5.85
C LEU A 328 -15.58 39.96 7.00
N GLU A 329 -15.70 40.42 8.24
CA GLU A 329 -15.39 39.63 9.44
C GLU A 329 -16.24 38.35 9.53
N ASP A 330 -17.54 38.46 9.27
CA ASP A 330 -18.45 37.31 9.31
C ASP A 330 -18.24 36.37 8.12
N TYR A 331 -17.90 36.91 6.94
CA TYR A 331 -17.56 36.09 5.79
C TYR A 331 -16.22 35.36 5.96
N ASP A 332 -15.19 36.04 6.49
CA ASP A 332 -13.88 35.47 6.78
C ASP A 332 -14.00 34.33 7.79
N TRP A 333 -14.75 34.54 8.87
CA TRP A 333 -15.04 33.48 9.84
C TRP A 333 -15.73 32.28 9.17
N ALA A 334 -16.78 32.52 8.38
CA ALA A 334 -17.53 31.45 7.73
C ALA A 334 -16.67 30.65 6.73
N MET A 335 -15.79 31.32 5.98
CA MET A 335 -14.85 30.68 5.07
C MET A 335 -13.81 29.86 5.82
N ASN A 336 -13.27 30.38 6.92
CA ASN A 336 -12.31 29.65 7.76
C ASN A 336 -12.94 28.41 8.41
N GLU A 337 -14.19 28.48 8.87
CA GLU A 337 -14.92 27.32 9.37
C GLU A 337 -15.14 26.26 8.28
N MET A 338 -15.50 26.68 7.06
CA MET A 338 -15.63 25.76 5.93
C MET A 338 -14.29 25.12 5.52
N MET A 339 -13.18 25.86 5.56
CA MET A 339 -11.86 25.35 5.17
C MET A 339 -11.28 24.34 6.17
N LYS A 340 -11.72 24.38 7.43
CA LYS A 340 -11.33 23.41 8.47
C LYS A 340 -11.97 22.03 8.26
N ASP A 341 -13.12 21.97 7.57
CA ASP A 341 -13.89 20.75 7.37
C ASP A 341 -14.00 20.39 5.87
N ARG A 342 -13.29 19.34 5.46
CA ARG A 342 -13.24 18.89 4.06
C ARG A 342 -14.58 18.48 3.49
N ASP A 343 -15.38 17.77 4.27
CA ASP A 343 -16.69 17.31 3.83
C ASP A 343 -17.62 18.50 3.62
N TYR A 344 -17.51 19.52 4.48
CA TYR A 344 -18.24 20.77 4.30
C TYR A 344 -17.79 21.52 3.04
N LEU A 345 -16.48 21.64 2.80
CA LEU A 345 -15.94 22.28 1.60
C LEU A 345 -16.45 21.59 0.32
N TYR A 346 -16.27 20.26 0.21
CA TYR A 346 -16.68 19.52 -0.98
C TYR A 346 -18.21 19.50 -1.15
N SER A 347 -18.97 19.33 -0.08
CA SER A 347 -20.44 19.46 -0.12
C SER A 347 -20.88 20.83 -0.65
N THR A 348 -20.18 21.90 -0.26
CA THR A 348 -20.48 23.26 -0.74
C THR A 348 -20.18 23.41 -2.24
N MET A 349 -19.06 22.86 -2.73
CA MET A 349 -18.74 22.84 -4.16
C MET A 349 -19.78 22.05 -4.97
N ILE A 350 -20.26 20.91 -4.45
CA ILE A 350 -21.31 20.11 -5.10
C ILE A 350 -22.61 20.91 -5.21
N LYS A 351 -23.03 21.58 -4.12
CA LYS A 351 -24.22 22.44 -4.11
C LYS A 351 -24.09 23.56 -5.13
N ASP A 352 -22.93 24.23 -5.19
CA ASP A 352 -22.68 25.30 -6.15
C ASP A 352 -22.82 24.81 -7.60
N LEU A 353 -22.17 23.68 -7.91
CA LEU A 353 -22.24 23.06 -9.22
C LEU A 353 -23.67 22.68 -9.62
N TYR A 354 -24.45 22.13 -8.69
CA TYR A 354 -25.87 21.80 -8.92
C TYR A 354 -26.70 23.04 -9.26
N TYR A 355 -26.55 24.12 -8.50
CA TYR A 355 -27.30 25.36 -8.75
C TYR A 355 -26.88 26.05 -10.05
N LEU A 356 -25.58 26.01 -10.41
CA LEU A 356 -25.11 26.46 -11.73
C LEU A 356 -25.80 25.69 -12.88
N GLY A 357 -25.97 24.38 -12.73
CA GLY A 357 -26.72 23.55 -13.67
C GLY A 357 -28.17 23.99 -13.83
N LEU A 358 -28.88 24.27 -12.73
CA LEU A 358 -30.27 24.75 -12.77
C LEU A 358 -30.41 26.11 -13.46
N VAL A 359 -29.49 27.04 -13.20
CA VAL A 359 -29.48 28.35 -13.87
C VAL A 359 -29.24 28.19 -15.37
N LEU A 360 -28.28 27.33 -15.75
CA LEU A 360 -27.98 27.04 -17.15
C LEU A 360 -29.20 26.45 -17.87
N GLN A 361 -29.87 25.46 -17.27
CA GLN A 361 -31.06 24.83 -17.84
C GLN A 361 -32.16 25.87 -18.11
N ARG A 362 -32.40 26.80 -17.18
CA ARG A 362 -33.37 27.88 -17.38
C ARG A 362 -32.98 28.80 -18.55
N LYS A 363 -31.71 29.19 -18.67
CA LYS A 363 -31.23 30.00 -19.80
C LYS A 363 -31.47 29.30 -21.14
N TYR A 364 -31.11 28.02 -21.24
CA TYR A 364 -31.30 27.23 -22.45
C TYR A 364 -32.77 27.02 -22.82
N ASN A 365 -33.67 26.89 -21.83
CA ASN A 365 -35.11 26.80 -22.09
C ASN A 365 -35.66 28.11 -22.68
N LEU A 366 -35.32 29.26 -22.09
CA LEU A 366 -35.74 30.57 -22.61
C LEU A 366 -35.17 30.81 -24.02
N LEU A 367 -33.92 30.44 -24.25
CA LEU A 367 -33.27 30.57 -25.54
C LEU A 367 -33.93 29.67 -26.59
N ARG A 368 -34.30 28.43 -26.24
CA ARG A 368 -35.04 27.53 -27.13
C ARG A 368 -36.38 28.13 -27.54
N ILE A 369 -37.10 28.74 -26.59
CA ILE A 369 -38.36 29.44 -26.87
C ILE A 369 -38.11 30.61 -27.84
N ALA A 370 -37.08 31.42 -27.60
CA ALA A 370 -36.72 32.54 -28.48
C ALA A 370 -36.42 32.07 -29.91
N TYR A 371 -35.59 31.03 -30.07
CA TYR A 371 -35.29 30.46 -31.39
C TYR A 371 -36.53 29.90 -32.08
N ASN A 372 -37.42 29.23 -31.35
CA ASN A 372 -38.66 28.70 -31.94
C ASN A 372 -39.57 29.83 -32.44
N PHE A 373 -39.76 30.90 -31.65
CA PHE A 373 -40.53 32.07 -32.10
C PHE A 373 -39.87 32.73 -33.31
N PHE A 374 -38.55 32.89 -33.29
CA PHE A 374 -37.81 33.47 -34.40
C PHE A 374 -37.95 32.66 -35.70
N MET A 375 -37.71 31.35 -35.64
CA MET A 375 -37.77 30.45 -36.79
C MET A 375 -39.18 30.38 -37.37
N VAL A 376 -40.19 30.14 -36.53
CA VAL A 376 -41.59 30.05 -36.97
C VAL A 376 -42.06 31.40 -37.51
N GLY A 377 -41.72 32.49 -36.83
CA GLY A 377 -42.13 33.82 -37.25
C GLY A 377 -41.49 34.27 -38.56
N ILE A 378 -40.23 33.91 -38.84
CA ILE A 378 -39.62 34.14 -40.16
C ILE A 378 -40.37 33.36 -41.24
N ILE A 379 -40.66 32.08 -41.02
CA ILE A 379 -41.37 31.24 -42.01
C ILE A 379 -42.75 31.84 -42.32
N ILE A 380 -43.53 32.18 -41.28
CA ILE A 380 -44.86 32.79 -41.45
C ILE A 380 -44.74 34.14 -42.14
N THR A 381 -43.73 34.95 -41.80
CA THR A 381 -43.48 36.24 -42.45
C THR A 381 -43.24 36.07 -43.94
N VAL A 382 -42.35 35.16 -44.34
CA VAL A 382 -42.02 34.90 -45.75
C VAL A 382 -43.25 34.42 -46.51
N ILE A 383 -44.00 33.45 -45.97
CA ILE A 383 -45.24 32.96 -46.58
C ILE A 383 -46.24 34.11 -46.73
N SER A 384 -46.40 34.96 -45.71
CA SER A 384 -47.31 36.10 -45.75
C SER A 384 -46.92 37.10 -46.82
N PHE A 385 -45.61 37.40 -46.98
CA PHE A 385 -45.14 38.26 -48.08
C PHE A 385 -45.42 37.65 -49.45
N VAL A 386 -45.18 36.34 -49.64
CA VAL A 386 -45.47 35.65 -50.91
C VAL A 386 -46.95 35.72 -51.26
N ILE A 387 -47.83 35.47 -50.28
CA ILE A 387 -49.29 35.58 -50.47
C ILE A 387 -49.67 37.02 -50.82
N ALA A 388 -49.13 37.99 -50.08
CA ALA A 388 -49.41 39.41 -50.30
C ALA A 388 -49.02 39.87 -51.71
N PHE A 389 -47.89 39.40 -52.25
CA PHE A 389 -47.47 39.69 -53.63
C PHE A 389 -48.31 38.96 -54.69
N LYS A 390 -48.84 37.77 -54.40
CA LYS A 390 -49.71 37.01 -55.32
C LYS A 390 -51.14 37.56 -55.35
N SER A 391 -51.57 38.27 -54.31
CA SER A 391 -52.89 38.91 -54.20
C SER A 391 -52.99 40.29 -54.88
N ILE A 392 -51.89 40.78 -55.44
CA ILE A 392 -51.81 41.95 -56.34
C ILE A 392 -52.09 41.47 -57.76
#